data_AF-A0A3N7H5W2-F1
#
_entry.id   AF-A0A3N7H5W2-F1
#
_cell.length_a   1.000
_cell.length_b   1.000
_cell.length_c   1.000
_cell.angle_alpha   90.00
_cell.angle_beta   90.00
_cell.angle_gamma   90.00
#
_symmetry.space_group_name_H-M   'P 1'
#
loop_
_entity.id
_entity.type
_entity.pdbx_description
1 polymer ?
#
loop_
_entity_poly.entity_id
_entity_poly.type
_entity_poly.pdbx_seq_one_letter_code
_entity_poly.pdbx_strand_id
1 'polypeptide(L)'
;MEDLIKDIKSVISEFQQSLSLHLPALEAETEEFITSKSQDKNAIEHYLDRLLSLTTMGVGNDLFVKLLEYYKTIDSEGAAFYWEEYTREE
;
A
#
# COMPACT_ATOMS: atom_id res chain seq x y z
N MET A 1 21.25 22.19 14.72
CA MET A 1 19.82 21.98 14.39
C MET A 1 19.69 21.53 12.94
N GLU A 2 20.36 22.20 11.99
CA GLU A 2 20.44 21.77 10.59
C GLU A 2 21.07 20.38 10.41
N ASP A 3 22.15 20.07 11.13
CA ASP A 3 22.79 18.73 11.06
C ASP A 3 21.86 17.62 11.54
N LEU A 4 21.14 17.82 12.65
CA LEU A 4 20.16 16.85 13.15
C LEU A 4 19.01 16.61 12.17
N ILE A 5 18.51 17.67 11.52
CA ILE A 5 17.46 17.56 10.50
C ILE A 5 17.97 16.79 9.27
N LYS A 6 19.23 17.01 8.87
CA LYS A 6 19.86 16.30 7.76
C LYS A 6 20.05 14.81 8.08
N ASP A 7 20.49 14.48 9.28
CA ASP A 7 20.68 13.10 9.73
C ASP A 7 19.34 12.35 9.76
N ILE A 8 18.28 12.96 10.29
CA ILE A 8 16.92 12.38 10.29
C ILE A 8 16.43 12.14 8.86
N LYS A 9 16.66 13.08 7.93
CA LYS A 9 16.29 12.90 6.52
C LYS A 9 17.02 11.73 5.87
N SER A 10 18.31 11.53 6.18
CA SER A 10 19.08 10.38 5.67
C SER A 10 18.48 9.07 6.16
N VAL A 11 18.19 8.97 7.46
CA VAL A 11 17.58 7.78 8.06
C VAL A 11 16.22 7.47 7.42
N ILE A 12 15.38 8.48 7.18
CA ILE A 12 14.10 8.31 6.49
C ILE A 12 14.29 7.82 5.05
N SER A 13 15.23 8.40 4.31
CA SER A 13 15.53 7.96 2.93
C SER A 13 16.07 6.53 2.86
N GLU A 14 16.97 6.16 3.77
CA GLU A 14 17.51 4.80 3.85
C GLU A 14 16.41 3.78 4.18
N PHE A 15 15.51 4.14 5.10
CA PHE A 15 14.34 3.33 5.43
C PHE A 15 13.40 3.17 4.23
N GLN A 16 13.08 4.25 3.52
CA GLN A 16 12.26 4.22 2.30
C GLN A 16 12.90 3.39 1.18
N GLN A 17 14.22 3.49 1.00
CA GLN A 17 14.96 2.65 0.04
C GLN A 17 14.90 1.17 0.43
N SER A 18 15.08 0.86 1.71
CA SER A 18 14.97 -0.52 2.20
C SER A 18 13.58 -1.10 1.95
N LEU A 19 12.52 -0.32 2.15
CA LEU A 19 11.15 -0.74 1.83
C LEU A 19 10.95 -0.93 0.33
N SER A 20 11.55 -0.05 -0.48
CA SER A 20 11.44 -0.11 -1.94
C SER A 20 12.01 -1.40 -2.53
N LEU A 21 13.03 -2.00 -1.89
CA LEU A 21 13.59 -3.29 -2.32
C LEU A 21 12.58 -4.45 -2.23
N HIS A 22 11.54 -4.31 -1.40
CA HIS A 22 10.51 -5.31 -1.22
C HIS A 22 9.25 -5.06 -2.06
N LEU A 23 9.13 -3.89 -2.70
CA LEU A 23 8.00 -3.56 -3.59
C LEU A 23 7.77 -4.60 -4.70
N PRO A 24 8.79 -5.16 -5.36
CA PRO A 24 8.56 -6.16 -6.40
C PRO A 24 7.87 -7.44 -5.89
N ALA A 25 8.08 -7.83 -4.63
CA ALA A 25 7.40 -8.97 -4.03
C ALA A 25 5.92 -8.64 -3.76
N LEU A 26 5.65 -7.43 -3.28
CA LEU A 26 4.29 -6.93 -3.05
C LEU A 26 3.52 -6.75 -4.38
N GLU A 27 4.22 -6.36 -5.45
CA GLU A 27 3.67 -6.33 -6.80
C GLU A 27 3.24 -7.72 -7.26
N ALA A 28 4.09 -8.72 -7.08
CA ALA A 28 3.81 -10.09 -7.47
C ALA A 28 2.58 -10.64 -6.74
N GLU A 29 2.48 -10.41 -5.43
CA GLU A 29 1.33 -10.81 -4.62
C GLU A 29 0.05 -10.05 -5.02
N THR A 30 0.13 -8.74 -5.26
CA THR A 30 -1.00 -7.94 -5.79
C THR A 30 -1.48 -8.50 -7.13
N GLU A 31 -0.54 -8.79 -8.03
CA GLU A 31 -0.85 -9.37 -9.34
C GLU A 31 -1.43 -10.78 -9.22
N GLU A 32 -0.99 -11.57 -8.25
CA GLU A 32 -1.56 -12.89 -7.97
C GLU A 32 -3.04 -12.80 -7.60
N PHE A 33 -3.45 -11.88 -6.72
CA PHE A 33 -4.87 -11.66 -6.40
C PHE A 33 -5.69 -11.34 -7.65
N ILE A 34 -5.17 -10.46 -8.51
CA ILE A 34 -5.86 -9.99 -9.73
C ILE A 34 -5.95 -11.10 -10.78
N THR A 35 -4.83 -11.77 -11.07
CA THR A 35 -4.71 -12.78 -12.14
C THR A 35 -5.41 -14.08 -11.78
N SER A 36 -5.32 -14.51 -10.52
CA SER A 36 -6.09 -15.65 -10.00
C SER A 36 -7.59 -15.36 -9.90
N LYS A 37 -7.99 -14.09 -10.05
CA LYS A 37 -9.33 -13.58 -9.83
C LYS A 37 -9.87 -13.95 -8.44
N SER A 38 -9.01 -13.88 -7.43
CA SER A 38 -9.40 -14.22 -6.06
C SER A 38 -10.63 -13.41 -5.64
N GLN A 39 -11.62 -14.10 -5.09
CA GLN A 39 -12.83 -13.48 -4.54
C GLN A 39 -12.84 -13.53 -3.00
N ASP A 40 -11.72 -13.92 -2.41
CA ASP A 40 -11.57 -13.97 -0.95
C ASP A 40 -11.41 -12.54 -0.42
N LYS A 41 -12.55 -11.95 -0.03
CA LYS A 41 -12.61 -10.58 0.49
C LYS A 41 -11.71 -10.39 1.69
N ASN A 42 -11.71 -11.32 2.65
CA ASN A 42 -10.92 -11.19 3.87
C ASN A 42 -9.42 -11.15 3.55
N ALA A 43 -8.97 -12.00 2.61
CA ALA A 43 -7.58 -12.01 2.18
C ALA A 43 -7.20 -10.69 1.48
N ILE A 44 -8.09 -10.15 0.64
CA ILE A 44 -7.87 -8.88 -0.06
C ILE A 44 -7.87 -7.70 0.92
N GLU A 45 -8.80 -7.64 1.86
CA GLU A 45 -8.89 -6.60 2.90
C GLU A 45 -7.65 -6.59 3.79
N HIS A 46 -7.23 -7.76 4.29
CA HIS A 46 -6.00 -7.87 5.06
C HIS A 46 -4.76 -7.43 4.27
N TYR A 47 -4.78 -7.60 2.95
CA TYR A 47 -3.69 -7.16 2.10
C TYR A 47 -3.76 -5.65 1.82
N LEU A 48 -4.95 -5.09 1.63
CA LEU A 48 -5.20 -3.65 1.57
C LEU A 48 -4.77 -2.94 2.86
N ASP A 49 -5.04 -3.49 4.05
CA ASP A 49 -4.59 -2.94 5.34
C ASP A 49 -3.05 -2.80 5.41
N ARG A 50 -2.34 -3.81 4.89
CA ARG A 50 -0.88 -3.81 4.83
C ARG A 50 -0.37 -2.78 3.85
N LEU A 51 -0.95 -2.72 2.65
CA LEU A 51 -0.58 -1.73 1.63
C LEU A 51 -0.87 -0.31 2.11
N LEU A 52 -2.00 -0.08 2.79
CA LEU A 52 -2.35 1.20 3.41
C LEU A 52 -1.32 1.60 4.49
N SER A 53 -0.88 0.66 5.31
CA SER A 53 0.19 0.95 6.29
C SER A 53 1.49 1.39 5.60
N LEU A 54 1.79 0.84 4.42
CA LEU A 54 2.95 1.23 3.63
C LEU A 54 2.79 2.61 2.98
N THR A 55 1.58 3.00 2.57
CA THR A 55 1.32 4.33 1.99
C THR A 55 1.64 5.44 2.99
N THR A 56 1.34 5.24 4.28
CA THR A 56 1.71 6.16 5.37
C THR A 56 3.23 6.37 5.50
N MET A 57 4.02 5.40 5.05
CA MET A 57 5.50 5.44 5.04
C MET A 57 6.06 6.03 3.73
N GLY A 58 5.19 6.47 2.83
CA GLY A 58 5.53 7.07 1.54
C GLY A 58 5.85 6.06 0.43
N VAL A 59 5.45 4.79 0.58
CA VAL A 59 5.68 3.73 -0.42
C VAL A 59 4.42 2.90 -0.65
N GLY A 60 4.29 2.24 -1.80
CA GLY A 60 3.16 1.30 -2.04
C GLY A 60 1.83 1.93 -2.45
N ASN A 61 1.75 3.26 -2.64
CA ASN A 61 0.56 3.96 -3.13
C ASN A 61 -0.01 3.32 -4.41
N ASP A 62 0.85 3.09 -5.40
CA ASP A 62 0.44 2.51 -6.67
C ASP A 62 -0.15 1.11 -6.51
N LEU A 63 0.41 0.31 -5.60
CA LEU A 63 -0.05 -1.05 -5.31
C LEU A 63 -1.38 -1.05 -4.57
N PHE A 64 -1.51 -0.16 -3.58
CA PHE A 64 -2.76 0.04 -2.85
C PHE A 64 -3.90 0.41 -3.81
N VAL A 65 -3.70 1.43 -4.65
CA VAL A 65 -4.70 1.87 -5.63
C VAL A 65 -5.03 0.76 -6.62
N LYS A 66 -4.02 0.04 -7.12
CA LYS A 66 -4.22 -1.06 -8.07
C LYS A 66 -5.07 -2.19 -7.48
N LEU A 67 -4.77 -2.62 -6.26
CA LEU A 67 -5.54 -3.67 -5.58
C LEU A 67 -6.95 -3.17 -5.22
N LEU A 68 -7.09 -1.91 -4.82
CA LEU A 68 -8.36 -1.32 -4.46
C LEU A 68 -9.33 -1.25 -5.65
N GLU A 69 -8.83 -0.84 -6.83
CA GLU A 69 -9.63 -0.85 -8.05
C GLU A 69 -10.07 -2.27 -8.44
N TYR A 70 -9.22 -3.28 -8.20
CA TYR A 70 -9.63 -4.66 -8.34
C TYR A 70 -10.71 -5.05 -7.32
N TYR A 71 -10.51 -4.72 -6.04
CA TYR A 71 -11.44 -5.04 -4.97
C TYR A 71 -12.81 -4.42 -5.18
N LYS A 72 -12.88 -3.21 -5.75
CA LYS A 72 -14.12 -2.52 -6.11
C LYS A 72 -15.02 -3.32 -7.06
N THR A 73 -14.45 -4.22 -7.87
CA THR A 73 -15.23 -5.12 -8.75
C THR A 73 -15.92 -6.25 -7.97
N ILE A 74 -15.51 -6.50 -6.73
CA ILE A 74 -15.94 -7.57 -5.84
C ILE A 74 -16.82 -7.02 -4.72
N ASP A 75 -16.39 -5.92 -4.10
CA ASP A 75 -17.10 -5.23 -3.03
C ASP A 75 -16.92 -3.71 -3.16
N SER A 76 -17.91 -3.06 -3.76
CA SER A 76 -17.86 -1.61 -3.95
C SER A 76 -18.00 -0.82 -2.66
N GLU A 77 -18.69 -1.35 -1.65
CA GLU A 77 -18.89 -0.68 -0.36
C GLU A 77 -17.62 -0.78 0.49
N GLY A 78 -17.02 -1.98 0.56
CA GLY A 78 -15.71 -2.17 1.17
C GLY A 78 -14.63 -1.32 0.49
N ALA A 79 -14.60 -1.27 -0.84
CA ALA A 79 -13.65 -0.41 -1.56
C ALA A 79 -13.84 1.10 -1.27
N ALA A 80 -15.08 1.55 -1.04
CA ALA A 80 -15.32 2.94 -0.66
C ALA A 80 -14.72 3.26 0.72
N PHE A 81 -14.85 2.35 1.69
CA PHE A 81 -14.21 2.49 3.00
C PHE A 81 -12.69 2.66 2.88
N TYR A 82 -12.02 1.79 2.13
CA TYR A 82 -10.56 1.86 1.94
C TYR A 82 -10.11 3.13 1.20
N TRP A 83 -10.91 3.62 0.25
CA TRP A 83 -10.64 4.89 -0.42
C TRP A 83 -10.73 6.09 0.54
N GLU A 84 -11.72 6.08 1.44
CA GLU A 84 -11.86 7.09 2.48
C GLU A 84 -10.68 7.06 3.47
N GLU A 85 -10.25 5.87 3.90
CA GLU A 85 -9.08 5.75 4.79
C GLU A 85 -7.80 6.25 4.12
N TYR A 86 -7.58 5.93 2.84
CA TYR A 86 -6.43 6.40 2.07
C TYR A 86 -6.38 7.92 1.92
N THR A 87 -7.52 8.55 1.64
CA THR A 87 -7.62 10.00 1.45
C THR A 87 -7.71 10.80 2.76
N ARG A 88 -7.91 10.13 3.90
CA ARG A 88 -7.97 10.79 5.21
C ARG A 88 -6.60 11.28 5.70
N GLU A 89 -5.51 10.69 5.21
CA GLU A 89 -4.14 11.06 5.60
C GLU A 89 -3.47 12.11 4.68
N GLU A 90 -4.12 12.56 3.60
CA GLU A 90 -3.64 13.65 2.72
C GLU A 90 -4.19 15.05 3.09
#